data_AF-A0A383EJ83-F1
#
_entry.id   AF-A0A383EJ83-F1
#
_cell.length_a   1.000
_cell.length_b   1.000
_cell.length_c   1.000
_cell.angle_alpha   90.00
_cell.angle_beta   90.00
_cell.angle_gamma   90.00
#
_symmetry.space_group_name_H-M   'P 1'
#
loop_
_entity.id
_entity.type
_entity.pdbx_description
1 polymer ?
#
loop_
_entity_poly.entity_id
_entity_poly.type
_entity_poly.pdbx_seq_one_letter_code
_entity_poly.pdbx_strand_id
1 'polypeptide(L)' 'MRVFRCFTKESQSPYKDIEFQTADSEIRNPDGSIVFSAKSIEVPKSWSQVAVDVLAQKYFRKAGIPAIT' A
#
# COMPACT_ATOMS: atom_id res chain seq x y z
N MET A 1 -25.60 7.56 22.46
CA MET A 1 -24.13 7.52 22.64
C MET A 1 -23.51 8.57 21.72
N ARG A 2 -22.75 9.54 22.25
CA ARG A 2 -22.11 10.59 21.46
C ARG A 2 -20.60 10.33 21.46
N VAL A 3 -20.02 10.08 20.28
CA VAL A 3 -18.58 9.83 20.13
C VAL A 3 -17.91 11.13 19.69
N PHE A 4 -17.01 11.66 20.51
CA PHE A 4 -16.25 12.86 20.18
C PHE A 4 -15.04 12.50 19.30
N ARG A 5 -14.76 13.34 18.29
CA ARG A 5 -13.59 13.18 17.43
C ARG A 5 -12.39 13.90 18.04
N CYS A 6 -11.24 13.23 18.11
CA CYS A 6 -10.00 13.82 18.63
C CYS A 6 -9.04 14.24 17.51
N PHE A 7 -8.88 13.40 16.47
CA PHE A 7 -7.88 13.60 15.40
C PHE A 7 -8.50 13.80 14.01
N THR A 8 -9.83 13.82 13.92
CA THR A 8 -10.55 13.96 12.64
C THR A 8 -11.55 15.08 12.74
N LYS A 9 -11.85 15.71 11.60
CA LYS A 9 -12.88 16.74 11.49
C LYS A 9 -14.12 16.14 10.83
N GLU A 10 -15.28 16.66 11.21
CA GLU A 10 -16.52 16.30 10.55
C GLU A 10 -16.47 16.69 9.07
N SER A 11 -17.06 15.87 8.20
CA SER A 11 -17.09 16.08 6.74
C SER A 11 -15.71 16.20 6.06
N GLN A 12 -14.64 15.76 6.72
CA GLN A 12 -13.28 15.72 6.17
C GLN A 12 -12.79 14.27 6.14
N SER A 13 -12.17 13.88 5.02
CA SER A 13 -11.47 12.59 4.95
C SER A 13 -10.38 12.55 6.03
N PRO A 14 -10.22 11.43 6.77
CA PRO A 14 -9.13 11.26 7.71
C PRO A 14 -7.75 11.31 7.03
N TYR A 15 -7.69 11.11 5.72
CA TYR A 15 -6.47 11.14 4.93
C TYR A 15 -6.19 12.50 4.27
N LYS A 16 -7.06 13.50 4.44
CA LYS A 16 -6.96 14.77 3.69
C LYS A 16 -5.63 15.50 3.86
N ASP A 17 -4.99 15.38 5.02
CA ASP A 17 -3.72 16.07 5.32
C ASP A 17 -2.49 15.19 5.00
N ILE A 18 -2.68 14.02 4.38
CA ILE A 18 -1.61 13.12 3.93
C ILE A 18 -1.51 13.25 2.41
N GLU A 19 -0.33 13.64 1.93
CA GLU A 19 -0.04 13.62 0.48
C GLU A 19 0.27 12.19 0.05
N PHE A 20 -0.40 11.73 -1.02
CA PHE A 20 -0.16 10.42 -1.62
C PHE A 20 0.55 10.55 -2.95
N GLN A 21 1.30 9.51 -3.30
CA GLN A 21 1.91 9.32 -4.59
C GLN A 21 1.67 7.90 -5.09
N THR A 22 1.82 7.71 -6.39
CA THR A 22 1.79 6.40 -7.03
C THR A 22 3.20 5.80 -7.05
N ALA A 23 3.33 4.54 -6.63
CA ALA A 23 4.58 3.79 -6.65
C ALA A 23 4.36 2.36 -7.15
N ASP A 24 5.43 1.78 -7.72
CA ASP A 24 5.47 0.37 -8.14
C ASP A 24 6.35 -0.42 -7.16
N SER A 25 6.10 -1.72 -7.04
CA SER A 25 6.94 -2.66 -6.30
C SER A 25 7.17 -3.93 -7.10
N GLU A 26 8.43 -4.36 -7.17
CA GLU A 26 8.84 -5.59 -7.83
C GLU A 26 9.74 -6.40 -6.90
N ILE A 27 9.35 -7.64 -6.64
CA ILE A 27 10.15 -8.60 -5.89
C ILE A 27 10.77 -9.55 -6.91
N ARG A 28 12.10 -9.64 -6.92
CA ARG A 28 12.87 -10.44 -7.87
C ARG A 28 13.69 -11.52 -7.16
N ASN A 29 13.89 -12.64 -7.85
CA ASN A 29 14.88 -13.64 -7.48
C ASN A 29 16.31 -13.13 -7.76
N PRO A 30 17.35 -13.78 -7.19
CA PRO A 30 18.75 -13.43 -7.49
C PRO A 30 19.13 -13.51 -8.98
N ASP A 31 18.46 -14.36 -9.74
CA ASP A 31 18.63 -14.49 -11.20
C ASP A 31 17.91 -13.38 -12.01
N GLY A 32 17.21 -12.46 -11.33
CA GLY A 32 16.49 -11.35 -11.94
C GLY A 32 15.03 -11.64 -12.32
N SER A 33 14.57 -12.89 -12.22
CA SER A 33 13.17 -13.27 -12.52
C SER A 33 12.20 -12.65 -11.50
N ILE A 34 11.03 -12.22 -11.97
CA ILE A 34 10.03 -11.53 -11.14
C ILE A 34 9.22 -12.58 -10.36
N VAL A 35 9.27 -12.48 -9.04
CA VAL A 35 8.46 -13.28 -8.10
C VAL A 35 7.08 -12.66 -7.90
N PHE A 36 7.02 -11.33 -7.87
CA PHE A 36 5.80 -10.58 -7.68
C PHE A 36 5.99 -9.15 -8.22
N SER A 37 4.94 -8.59 -8.82
CA SER A 37 4.89 -7.19 -9.23
C SER A 37 3.53 -6.62 -8.87
N ALA A 38 3.53 -5.44 -8.25
CA ALA A 38 2.36 -4.63 -8.00
C ALA A 38 2.64 -3.23 -8.52
N LYS A 39 1.76 -2.76 -9.42
CA LYS A 39 1.89 -1.46 -10.07
C LYS A 39 0.83 -0.49 -9.58
N SER A 40 1.13 0.78 -9.70
CA SER A 40 0.22 1.88 -9.43
C SER A 40 -0.37 1.86 -8.02
N ILE A 41 0.45 1.55 -7.02
CA ILE A 41 0.05 1.56 -5.61
C ILE A 41 0.02 3.01 -5.12
N GLU A 42 -1.10 3.42 -4.53
CA GLU A 42 -1.19 4.70 -3.84
C GLU A 42 -0.63 4.56 -2.41
N VAL A 43 0.42 5.30 -2.12
CA VAL A 43 1.11 5.29 -0.82
C VAL A 43 1.37 6.72 -0.33
N PRO A 44 1.49 6.96 0.99
CA PRO A 44 1.93 8.24 1.49
C PRO A 44 3.28 8.64 0.87
N LYS A 45 3.38 9.87 0.38
CA LYS A 45 4.56 10.38 -0.33
C LYS A 45 5.84 10.36 0.51
N SER A 46 5.71 10.40 1.84
CA SER A 46 6.84 10.33 2.77
C SER A 46 7.45 8.93 2.92
N TRP A 47 6.82 7.89 2.35
CA TRP A 47 7.32 6.53 2.47
C TRP A 47 8.52 6.29 1.56
N SER A 48 9.50 5.55 2.08
CA SER A 48 10.60 5.03 1.27
C SER A 48 10.13 3.87 0.40
N GLN A 49 10.87 3.56 -0.66
CA GLN A 49 10.59 2.38 -1.50
C GLN A 49 10.54 1.09 -0.67
N VAL A 50 11.41 0.94 0.33
CA VAL A 50 11.40 -0.22 1.23
C VAL A 50 10.07 -0.37 1.98
N ALA A 51 9.45 0.74 2.40
CA ALA A 51 8.13 0.69 3.04
C ALA A 51 7.03 0.27 2.05
N VAL A 52 7.11 0.74 0.80
CA VAL A 52 6.20 0.31 -0.28
C VAL A 52 6.35 -1.20 -0.54
N ASP A 53 7.58 -1.69 -0.61
CA ASP A 53 7.87 -3.11 -0.85
C ASP A 53 7.37 -3.99 0.29
N VAL A 54 7.52 -3.57 1.54
CA VAL A 54 6.97 -4.27 2.71
C VAL A 54 5.44 -4.34 2.64
N LEU A 55 4.77 -3.24 2.28
CA LEU A 55 3.32 -3.22 2.10
C LEU A 55 2.89 -4.19 0.98
N ALA A 56 3.55 -4.13 -0.18
CA ALA A 56 3.26 -4.98 -1.33
C ALA A 56 3.45 -6.48 -0.99
N GLN A 57 4.54 -6.82 -0.30
CA GLN A 57 4.83 -8.18 0.12
C GLN A 57 3.84 -8.72 1.15
N LYS A 58 3.41 -7.90 2.12
CA LYS A 58 2.54 -8.36 3.22
C LYS A 58 1.07 -8.41 2.83
N TYR A 59 0.58 -7.44 2.05
CA TYR A 59 -0.85 -7.22 1.87
C TYR A 59 -1.33 -7.48 0.43
N PHE A 60 -0.48 -7.31 -0.58
CA PHE A 60 -0.89 -7.48 -1.99
C PHE A 60 -0.41 -8.78 -2.61
N ARG A 61 0.67 -9.36 -2.10
CA ARG A 61 1.12 -10.67 -2.54
C ARG A 61 0.14 -11.76 -2.10
N LYS A 62 -0.68 -12.23 -3.03
CA LYS A 62 -1.68 -13.29 -2.84
C LYS A 62 -1.11 -14.71 -2.95
N ALA A 63 0.11 -14.94 -2.47
CA ALA A 63 0.73 -16.27 -2.55
C ALA A 63 -0.12 -17.29 -1.76
N GLY A 64 -0.56 -18.35 -2.43
CA GLY A 64 -1.41 -19.41 -1.83
C GLY A 64 -2.92 -19.14 -1.86
N ILE A 65 -3.38 -18.00 -2.41
CA ILE A 65 -4.81 -17.76 -2.64
C ILE A 65 -5.18 -18.30 -4.03
N PRO A 66 -6.18 -19.19 -4.16
CA PRO A 66 -6.63 -19.68 -5.46
C PRO A 66 -7.04 -18.52 -6.38
N ALA A 67 -6.54 -18.52 -7.61
CA ALA A 67 -7.04 -17.62 -8.63
C ALA A 67 -8.41 -18.10 -9.11
N ILE A 68 -9.35 -17.18 -9.29
CA ILE A 68 -10.57 -17.48 -10.03
C ILE A 68 -10.15 -17.57 -11.50
N THR A 69 -10.22 -18.77 -12.05
CA THR A 69 -9.97 -19.05 -13.48
C THR A 69 -11.15 -18.64 -14.32
#